data_AF-A0A8T6F2V5-F1
#
_entry.id   AF-A0A8T6F2V5-F1
#
_cell.length_a   1.000
_cell.length_b   1.000
_cell.length_c   1.000
_cell.angle_alpha   90.00
_cell.angle_beta   90.00
_cell.angle_gamma   90.00
#
_symmetry.space_group_name_H-M   'P 1'
#
loop_
_entity.id
_entity.type
_entity.pdbx_description
1 polymer ?
#
loop_
_entity_poly.entity_id
_entity_poly.type
_entity_poly.pdbx_seq_one_letter_code
_entity_poly.pdbx_strand_id
1 'polypeptide(L)'
;MATKTKFLNLPWREELKAVASSAQQSFIVVAPFIKEDAAEWLCGLLQPDVRLMTLAHLNVRAVRTSVLDVSALRRLASVSPASRLFSVPSLHAKVYIADDHAAIVTSGNLTPAALDRNREYGVLFHDQDAVQEIRTHMLALSRIGSPVDLGVIDSLVPVETELRNAEAELAKSTTPAAQQKFKAILNQAHPMLVATQVGSRSANAVFGEAIRYVLSNGPLAGEPQKTQAIGREVQRLLPALCDDTEEL
;
A
#
# COMPACT_ATOMS: atom_id res chain seq x y z
N MET A 1 11.18 -21.64 -26.24
CA MET A 1 11.57 -20.39 -25.55
C MET A 1 10.48 -20.09 -24.54
N ALA A 2 10.82 -19.98 -23.25
CA ALA A 2 9.83 -19.55 -22.25
C ALA A 2 9.41 -18.11 -22.56
N THR A 3 8.11 -17.83 -22.58
CA THR A 3 7.58 -16.48 -22.77
C THR A 3 8.01 -15.58 -21.63
N LYS A 4 8.78 -14.53 -21.96
CA LYS A 4 9.25 -13.50 -21.03
C LYS A 4 8.11 -12.74 -20.34
N THR A 5 6.93 -12.70 -20.96
CA THR A 5 5.76 -11.95 -20.49
C THR A 5 4.49 -12.74 -20.74
N LYS A 6 3.52 -12.65 -19.82
CA LYS A 6 2.18 -13.26 -19.92
C LYS A 6 1.11 -12.22 -19.59
N PHE A 7 0.10 -12.08 -20.44
CA PHE A 7 -1.09 -11.26 -20.14
C PHE A 7 -2.04 -12.00 -19.19
N LEU A 8 -2.65 -11.25 -18.27
CA LEU A 8 -3.58 -11.74 -17.26
C LEU A 8 -4.97 -11.14 -17.54
N ASN A 9 -5.97 -11.99 -17.80
CA ASN A 9 -7.35 -11.58 -18.05
C ASN A 9 -8.33 -12.60 -17.44
N LEU A 10 -8.65 -12.44 -16.15
CA LEU A 10 -9.62 -13.23 -15.34
C LEU A 10 -9.31 -14.70 -15.06
N PRO A 11 -9.81 -15.22 -13.92
CA PRO A 11 -9.28 -14.96 -12.57
C PRO A 11 -7.76 -15.15 -12.55
N TRP A 12 -7.05 -14.31 -11.80
CA TRP A 12 -5.57 -14.30 -11.80
C TRP A 12 -4.95 -14.79 -10.48
N ARG A 13 -5.79 -15.40 -9.61
CA ARG A 13 -5.37 -15.98 -8.33
C ARG A 13 -4.25 -17.00 -8.50
N GLU A 14 -4.35 -17.89 -9.49
CA GLU A 14 -3.36 -18.95 -9.67
C GLU A 14 -2.00 -18.40 -10.14
N GLU A 15 -2.00 -17.32 -10.93
CA GLU A 15 -0.76 -16.64 -11.31
C GLU A 15 -0.12 -15.95 -10.10
N LEU A 16 -0.90 -15.23 -9.29
CA LEU A 16 -0.36 -14.64 -8.06
C LEU A 16 0.15 -15.73 -7.10
N LYS A 17 -0.56 -16.87 -7.01
CA LYS A 17 -0.14 -18.02 -6.20
C LYS A 17 1.21 -18.56 -6.65
N ALA A 18 1.39 -18.78 -7.95
CA ALA A 18 2.63 -19.27 -8.52
C ALA A 18 3.79 -18.31 -8.24
N VAL A 19 3.57 -17.00 -8.42
CA VAL A 19 4.58 -15.97 -8.14
C VAL A 19 4.92 -15.93 -6.66
N ALA A 20 3.92 -15.85 -5.77
CA ALA A 20 4.14 -15.82 -4.32
C ALA A 20 4.86 -17.08 -3.79
N SER A 21 4.45 -18.26 -4.26
CA SER A 21 5.07 -19.54 -3.84
C SER A 21 6.51 -19.70 -4.37
N SER A 22 6.89 -18.94 -5.41
CA SER A 22 8.24 -18.96 -5.96
C SER A 22 9.22 -18.05 -5.23
N ALA A 23 8.73 -17.17 -4.33
CA ALA A 23 9.57 -16.24 -3.59
C ALA A 23 10.42 -16.98 -2.55
N GLN A 24 11.73 -16.78 -2.61
CA GLN A 24 12.72 -17.40 -1.71
C GLN A 24 13.35 -16.39 -0.75
N GLN A 25 13.52 -15.13 -1.17
CA GLN A 25 14.24 -14.13 -0.36
C GLN A 25 13.36 -12.95 0.05
N SER A 26 12.49 -12.50 -0.84
CA SER A 26 11.67 -11.31 -0.66
C SER A 26 10.41 -11.35 -1.50
N PHE A 27 9.36 -10.77 -0.95
CA PHE A 27 8.13 -10.52 -1.67
C PHE A 27 7.72 -9.06 -1.48
N ILE A 28 7.27 -8.40 -2.54
CA ILE A 28 6.78 -7.02 -2.47
C ILE A 28 5.30 -7.02 -2.83
N VAL A 29 4.48 -6.44 -1.95
CA VAL A 29 3.05 -6.17 -2.20
C VAL A 29 2.88 -4.67 -2.28
N VAL A 30 2.38 -4.18 -3.41
CA VAL A 30 1.99 -2.78 -3.59
C VAL A 30 0.51 -2.79 -3.93
N ALA A 31 -0.34 -2.30 -3.03
CA ALA A 31 -1.78 -2.17 -3.29
C ALA A 31 -2.42 -1.19 -2.29
N PRO A 32 -3.28 -0.25 -2.74
CA PRO A 32 -4.01 0.62 -1.82
C PRO A 32 -5.08 -0.12 -1.02
N PHE A 33 -5.67 -1.17 -1.59
CA PHE A 33 -6.79 -1.91 -1.01
C PHE A 33 -6.36 -3.34 -0.76
N ILE A 34 -6.45 -3.75 0.49
CA ILE A 34 -6.01 -5.06 0.96
C ILE A 34 -7.07 -5.58 1.92
N LYS A 35 -7.59 -6.78 1.64
CA LYS A 35 -8.58 -7.45 2.49
C LYS A 35 -7.96 -8.58 3.28
N GLU A 36 -8.47 -8.78 4.49
CA GLU A 36 -7.89 -9.73 5.47
C GLU A 36 -7.77 -11.15 4.89
N ASP A 37 -8.85 -11.69 4.32
CA ASP A 37 -8.85 -13.04 3.73
C ASP A 37 -7.79 -13.23 2.64
N ALA A 38 -7.59 -12.20 1.80
CA ALA A 38 -6.62 -12.26 0.72
C ALA A 38 -5.18 -12.11 1.25
N ALA A 39 -4.97 -11.29 2.27
CA ALA A 39 -3.68 -11.16 2.94
C ALA A 39 -3.33 -12.46 3.68
N GLU A 40 -4.25 -13.06 4.42
CA GLU A 40 -4.06 -14.34 5.10
C GLU A 40 -3.70 -15.45 4.10
N TRP A 41 -4.47 -15.57 3.02
CA TRP A 41 -4.17 -16.50 1.93
C TRP A 41 -2.78 -16.29 1.36
N LEU A 42 -2.39 -15.04 1.04
CA LEU A 42 -1.08 -14.73 0.49
C LEU A 42 0.05 -15.09 1.48
N CYS A 43 -0.10 -14.74 2.76
CA CYS A 43 0.88 -15.05 3.80
C CYS A 43 1.12 -16.57 3.90
N GLY A 44 0.07 -17.38 3.76
CA GLY A 44 0.16 -18.84 3.78
C GLY A 44 0.92 -19.46 2.59
N LEU A 45 1.22 -18.68 1.55
CA LEU A 45 2.01 -19.12 0.40
C LEU A 45 3.50 -18.79 0.51
N LEU A 46 3.86 -17.83 1.36
CA LEU A 46 5.23 -17.35 1.49
C LEU A 46 6.04 -18.29 2.40
N GLN A 47 7.32 -18.46 2.08
CA GLN A 47 8.25 -19.18 2.97
C GLN A 47 8.48 -18.37 4.27
N PRO A 48 8.73 -19.02 5.43
CA PRO A 48 8.86 -18.33 6.72
C PRO A 48 9.91 -17.22 6.78
N ASP A 49 11.01 -17.36 6.03
CA ASP A 49 12.12 -16.40 6.03
C ASP A 49 12.04 -15.33 4.93
N VAL A 50 10.96 -15.33 4.13
CA VAL A 50 10.76 -14.33 3.08
C VAL A 50 10.55 -12.95 3.71
N ARG A 51 11.35 -11.99 3.25
CA ARG A 51 11.20 -10.58 3.64
C ARG A 51 10.04 -9.96 2.87
N LEU A 52 8.92 -9.75 3.54
CA LEU A 52 7.76 -9.11 2.94
C LEU A 52 7.81 -7.60 3.09
N MET A 53 7.82 -6.87 1.98
CA MET A 53 7.65 -5.43 1.96
C MET A 53 6.26 -5.08 1.44
N THR A 54 5.47 -4.35 2.22
CA THR A 54 4.13 -3.91 1.83
C THR A 54 4.10 -2.38 1.67
N LEU A 55 3.61 -1.92 0.53
CA LEU A 55 3.31 -0.51 0.25
C LEU A 55 1.80 -0.39 0.12
N ALA A 56 1.19 0.35 1.04
CA ALA A 56 -0.25 0.60 1.06
C ALA A 56 -0.52 2.09 1.26
N HIS A 57 -1.77 2.51 1.08
CA HIS A 57 -2.20 3.88 1.40
C HIS A 57 -3.03 3.86 2.69
N LEU A 58 -2.35 3.90 3.84
CA LEU A 58 -3.04 3.94 5.13
C LEU A 58 -3.50 5.38 5.41
N ASN A 59 -4.79 5.62 5.22
CA ASN A 59 -5.41 6.90 5.55
C ASN A 59 -6.83 6.67 6.11
N VAL A 60 -7.37 7.72 6.73
CA VAL A 60 -8.70 7.71 7.36
C VAL A 60 -9.79 7.33 6.37
N ARG A 61 -9.69 7.78 5.10
CA ARG A 61 -10.69 7.46 4.08
C ARG A 61 -10.68 5.96 3.75
N ALA A 62 -9.52 5.33 3.62
CA ALA A 62 -9.38 3.93 3.27
C ALA A 62 -9.94 3.02 4.38
N VAL A 63 -9.68 3.39 5.64
CA VAL A 63 -10.27 2.71 6.81
C VAL A 63 -11.78 2.95 6.86
N ARG A 64 -12.23 4.21 6.68
CA ARG A 64 -13.66 4.59 6.69
C ARG A 64 -14.48 3.97 5.57
N THR A 65 -13.90 3.68 4.42
CA THR A 65 -14.63 3.03 3.32
C THR A 65 -14.53 1.51 3.38
N SER A 66 -13.88 0.95 4.41
CA SER A 66 -13.67 -0.48 4.56
C SER A 66 -13.09 -1.09 3.27
N VAL A 67 -12.16 -0.40 2.61
CA VAL A 67 -11.47 -0.90 1.39
C VAL A 67 -10.08 -1.41 1.71
N LEU A 68 -9.53 -1.01 2.85
CA LEU A 68 -8.25 -1.47 3.40
C LEU A 68 -8.49 -1.93 4.82
N ASP A 69 -8.16 -3.20 5.08
CA ASP A 69 -8.31 -3.78 6.41
C ASP A 69 -7.01 -3.61 7.21
N VAL A 70 -7.08 -2.99 8.39
CA VAL A 70 -5.91 -2.82 9.28
C VAL A 70 -5.39 -4.20 9.74
N SER A 71 -6.29 -5.10 10.04
CA SER A 71 -6.03 -6.53 10.27
C SER A 71 -5.26 -7.20 9.14
N ALA A 72 -5.52 -6.86 7.87
CA ALA A 72 -4.75 -7.37 6.74
C ALA A 72 -3.30 -6.85 6.76
N LEU A 73 -3.10 -5.55 7.03
CA LEU A 73 -1.77 -4.97 7.15
C LEU A 73 -0.97 -5.58 8.31
N ARG A 74 -1.63 -5.85 9.44
CA ARG A 74 -1.04 -6.53 10.59
C ARG A 74 -0.50 -7.91 10.21
N ARG A 75 -1.29 -8.69 9.46
CA ARG A 75 -0.88 -10.03 8.98
C ARG A 75 0.35 -9.94 8.10
N LEU A 76 0.34 -9.05 7.10
CA LEU A 76 1.48 -8.85 6.20
C LEU A 76 2.74 -8.39 6.97
N ALA A 77 2.59 -7.46 7.91
CA ALA A 77 3.70 -6.97 8.73
C ALA A 77 4.28 -8.05 9.68
N SER A 78 3.52 -9.13 9.95
CA SER A 78 3.90 -10.19 10.88
C SER A 78 4.49 -11.45 10.22
N VAL A 79 4.63 -11.47 8.88
CA VAL A 79 5.15 -12.64 8.14
C VAL A 79 6.55 -13.05 8.61
N SER A 80 7.45 -12.08 8.82
CA SER A 80 8.77 -12.31 9.40
C SER A 80 9.23 -11.06 10.17
N PRO A 81 10.23 -11.16 11.07
CA PRO A 81 10.81 -9.98 11.74
C PRO A 81 11.44 -8.96 10.77
N ALA A 82 11.76 -9.41 9.56
CA ALA A 82 12.31 -8.59 8.49
C ALA A 82 11.23 -7.94 7.61
N SER A 83 9.94 -8.24 7.83
CA SER A 83 8.83 -7.61 7.12
C SER A 83 8.78 -6.11 7.40
N ARG A 84 8.39 -5.33 6.40
CA ARG A 84 8.28 -3.87 6.48
C ARG A 84 6.97 -3.41 5.84
N LEU A 85 6.31 -2.45 6.47
CA LEU A 85 5.11 -1.80 5.95
C LEU A 85 5.39 -0.31 5.77
N PHE A 86 4.97 0.24 4.63
CA PHE A 86 5.05 1.66 4.32
C PHE A 86 3.67 2.19 3.94
N SER A 87 3.28 3.31 4.55
CA SER A 87 2.15 4.12 4.09
C SER A 87 2.67 5.11 3.04
N VAL A 88 2.22 4.95 1.80
CA VAL A 88 2.63 5.78 0.66
C VAL A 88 1.43 6.66 0.26
N PRO A 89 1.53 8.00 0.40
CA PRO A 89 0.49 8.91 -0.03
C PRO A 89 0.15 8.74 -1.51
N SER A 90 -1.14 8.90 -1.85
CA SER A 90 -1.63 8.84 -3.23
C SER A 90 -1.29 7.55 -4.00
N LEU A 91 -0.93 6.46 -3.29
CA LEU A 91 -0.63 5.18 -3.91
C LEU A 91 -1.88 4.60 -4.57
N HIS A 92 -1.79 4.25 -5.85
CA HIS A 92 -2.84 3.52 -6.56
C HIS A 92 -2.29 2.36 -7.41
N ALA A 93 -0.98 2.13 -7.41
CA ALA A 93 -0.38 1.00 -8.10
C ALA A 93 -0.85 -0.33 -7.50
N LYS A 94 -0.91 -1.38 -8.33
CA LYS A 94 -1.06 -2.77 -7.88
C LYS A 94 0.03 -3.61 -8.50
N VAL A 95 1.02 -3.96 -7.68
CA VAL A 95 2.24 -4.64 -8.12
C VAL A 95 2.61 -5.72 -7.10
N TYR A 96 2.97 -6.90 -7.60
CA TYR A 96 3.40 -8.03 -6.78
C TYR A 96 4.71 -8.55 -7.33
N ILE A 97 5.74 -8.67 -6.50
CA ILE A 97 7.10 -9.01 -6.96
C ILE A 97 7.66 -10.11 -6.09
N ALA A 98 8.11 -11.21 -6.71
CA ALA A 98 8.89 -12.25 -6.07
C ALA A 98 10.36 -12.09 -6.49
N ASP A 99 11.21 -11.81 -5.50
CA ASP A 99 12.66 -11.65 -5.67
C ASP A 99 13.02 -10.72 -6.85
N ASP A 100 13.85 -11.19 -7.77
CA ASP A 100 14.30 -10.51 -8.98
C ASP A 100 13.87 -11.25 -10.26
N HIS A 101 13.01 -12.27 -10.16
CA HIS A 101 12.64 -13.13 -11.29
C HIS A 101 11.17 -13.04 -11.74
N ALA A 102 10.25 -12.52 -10.91
CA ALA A 102 8.86 -12.40 -11.31
C ALA A 102 8.18 -11.14 -10.76
N ALA A 103 7.43 -10.43 -11.63
CA ALA A 103 6.61 -9.29 -11.24
C ALA A 103 5.24 -9.33 -11.94
N ILE A 104 4.17 -8.98 -11.21
CA ILE A 104 2.83 -8.77 -11.75
C ILE A 104 2.52 -7.27 -11.64
N VAL A 105 2.10 -6.66 -12.74
CA VAL A 105 1.49 -5.32 -12.77
C VAL A 105 0.04 -5.49 -13.22
N THR A 106 -0.92 -4.99 -12.45
CA THR A 106 -2.34 -5.25 -12.71
C THR A 106 -3.24 -4.11 -12.24
N SER A 107 -4.50 -4.12 -12.66
CA SER A 107 -5.58 -3.35 -12.05
C SER A 107 -6.09 -3.96 -10.72
N GLY A 108 -5.80 -5.24 -10.47
CA GLY A 108 -6.31 -6.01 -9.34
C GLY A 108 -5.65 -5.72 -7.99
N ASN A 109 -6.43 -5.24 -7.03
CA ASN A 109 -6.03 -5.09 -5.63
C ASN A 109 -5.91 -6.45 -4.91
N LEU A 110 -5.31 -6.50 -3.72
CA LEU A 110 -5.22 -7.73 -2.92
C LEU A 110 -6.54 -7.97 -2.17
N THR A 111 -7.58 -8.33 -2.91
CA THR A 111 -8.92 -8.58 -2.38
C THR A 111 -9.52 -9.84 -3.01
N PRO A 112 -10.38 -10.60 -2.31
CA PRO A 112 -11.01 -11.78 -2.91
C PRO A 112 -11.77 -11.47 -4.20
N ALA A 113 -12.46 -10.32 -4.24
CA ALA A 113 -13.19 -9.88 -5.43
C ALA A 113 -12.26 -9.66 -6.63
N ALA A 114 -11.13 -8.96 -6.44
CA ALA A 114 -10.18 -8.69 -7.52
C ALA A 114 -9.46 -9.96 -8.01
N LEU A 115 -9.18 -10.91 -7.12
CA LEU A 115 -8.51 -12.17 -7.46
C LEU A 115 -9.43 -13.11 -8.26
N ASP A 116 -10.71 -13.18 -7.89
CA ASP A 116 -11.61 -14.26 -8.36
C ASP A 116 -12.75 -13.80 -9.27
N ARG A 117 -13.21 -12.55 -9.16
CA ARG A 117 -14.51 -12.13 -9.69
C ARG A 117 -14.46 -10.91 -10.61
N ASN A 118 -13.72 -9.87 -10.22
CA ASN A 118 -13.67 -8.62 -10.97
C ASN A 118 -12.95 -8.83 -12.30
N ARG A 119 -13.37 -8.07 -13.31
CA ARG A 119 -12.68 -7.97 -14.60
C ARG A 119 -11.41 -7.16 -14.46
N GLU A 120 -10.35 -7.82 -14.01
CA GLU A 120 -9.01 -7.27 -13.94
C GLU A 120 -8.21 -7.59 -15.21
N TYR A 121 -7.26 -6.72 -15.52
CA TYR A 121 -6.25 -6.96 -16.55
C TYR A 121 -4.86 -6.72 -15.97
N GLY A 122 -3.88 -7.45 -16.47
CA GLY A 122 -2.51 -7.31 -15.99
C GLY A 122 -1.50 -8.00 -16.87
N VAL A 123 -0.25 -7.89 -16.43
CA VAL A 123 0.90 -8.45 -17.11
C VAL A 123 1.82 -9.07 -16.05
N LEU A 124 2.16 -10.33 -16.25
CA LEU A 124 3.19 -11.05 -15.53
C LEU A 124 4.49 -11.00 -16.34
N PHE A 125 5.57 -10.58 -15.70
CA PHE A 125 6.91 -10.46 -16.24
C PHE A 125 7.81 -11.52 -15.60
N HIS A 126 8.59 -12.22 -16.43
CA HIS A 126 9.73 -13.06 -16.04
C HIS A 126 11.05 -12.55 -16.65
N ASP A 127 10.99 -11.45 -17.41
CA ASP A 127 12.18 -10.79 -17.94
C ASP A 127 12.89 -10.06 -16.81
N GLN A 128 14.14 -10.44 -16.56
CA GLN A 128 14.91 -9.95 -15.40
C GLN A 128 15.11 -8.42 -15.44
N ASP A 129 15.34 -7.84 -16.61
CA ASP A 129 15.54 -6.40 -16.76
C ASP A 129 14.24 -5.65 -16.39
N ALA A 130 13.10 -6.08 -16.93
CA ALA A 130 11.80 -5.50 -16.60
C ALA A 130 11.44 -5.69 -15.11
N VAL A 131 11.68 -6.88 -14.53
CA VAL A 131 11.40 -7.14 -13.11
C VAL A 131 12.26 -6.23 -12.23
N GLN A 132 13.54 -6.08 -12.56
CA GLN A 132 14.46 -5.22 -11.81
C GLN A 132 14.08 -3.74 -11.91
N GLU A 133 13.64 -3.28 -13.08
CA GLU A 133 13.15 -1.91 -13.26
C GLU A 133 11.88 -1.66 -12.44
N ILE A 134 10.88 -2.54 -12.53
CA ILE A 134 9.65 -2.47 -11.73
C ILE A 134 9.98 -2.45 -10.23
N ARG A 135 10.86 -3.34 -9.79
CA ARG A 135 11.31 -3.42 -8.40
C ARG A 135 11.98 -2.12 -7.95
N THR A 136 12.84 -1.54 -8.79
CA THR A 136 13.52 -0.28 -8.52
C THR A 136 12.51 0.86 -8.31
N HIS A 137 11.50 0.96 -9.17
CA HIS A 137 10.43 1.95 -9.02
C HIS A 137 9.63 1.75 -7.73
N MET A 138 9.29 0.51 -7.37
CA MET A 138 8.55 0.24 -6.13
C MET A 138 9.40 0.54 -4.87
N LEU A 139 10.70 0.26 -4.90
CA LEU A 139 11.63 0.64 -3.82
C LEU A 139 11.81 2.16 -3.71
N ALA A 140 11.76 2.89 -4.83
CA ALA A 140 11.77 4.35 -4.81
C ALA A 140 10.49 4.91 -4.14
N LEU A 141 9.33 4.29 -4.39
CA LEU A 141 8.07 4.65 -3.73
C LEU A 141 8.11 4.42 -2.21
N SER A 142 8.79 3.38 -1.73
CA SER A 142 8.88 3.15 -0.28
C SER A 142 9.69 4.23 0.45
N ARG A 143 10.60 4.94 -0.26
CA ARG A 143 11.41 6.03 0.32
C ARG A 143 10.64 7.32 0.54
N ILE A 144 9.62 7.57 -0.30
CA ILE A 144 8.68 8.68 -0.12
C ILE A 144 7.56 8.32 0.87
N GLY A 145 7.31 7.03 1.09
CA GLY A 145 6.40 6.55 2.11
C GLY A 145 6.97 6.65 3.53
N SER A 146 6.06 6.58 4.49
CA SER A 146 6.38 6.55 5.92
C SER A 146 6.34 5.11 6.43
N PRO A 147 7.39 4.63 7.13
CA PRO A 147 7.36 3.32 7.75
C PRO A 147 6.26 3.29 8.81
N VAL A 148 5.54 2.17 8.87
CA VAL A 148 4.45 1.96 9.84
C VAL A 148 4.87 0.85 10.79
N ASP A 149 5.06 1.21 12.06
CA ASP A 149 5.43 0.27 13.11
C ASP A 149 4.28 -0.65 13.49
N LEU A 150 4.61 -1.92 13.77
CA LEU A 150 3.61 -2.93 14.15
C LEU A 150 2.80 -2.51 15.38
N GLY A 151 3.41 -1.84 16.36
CA GLY A 151 2.71 -1.33 17.54
C GLY A 151 1.63 -0.29 17.20
N VAL A 152 1.85 0.52 16.16
CA VAL A 152 0.82 1.44 15.66
C VAL A 152 -0.30 0.67 14.98
N ILE A 153 0.02 -0.35 14.17
CA ILE A 153 -1.00 -1.22 13.56
C ILE A 153 -1.85 -1.91 14.63
N ASP A 154 -1.22 -2.49 15.65
CA ASP A 154 -1.89 -3.19 16.75
C ASP A 154 -2.86 -2.25 17.48
N SER A 155 -2.49 -0.98 17.66
CA SER A 155 -3.37 0.03 18.27
C SER A 155 -4.57 0.42 17.39
N LEU A 156 -4.47 0.24 16.07
CA LEU A 156 -5.53 0.55 15.11
C LEU A 156 -6.52 -0.61 14.90
N VAL A 157 -6.15 -1.86 15.22
CA VAL A 157 -7.03 -3.03 15.04
C VAL A 157 -8.33 -2.95 15.87
N PRO A 158 -8.31 -2.57 17.17
CA PRO A 158 -9.54 -2.38 17.93
C PRO A 158 -10.44 -1.29 17.32
N VAL A 159 -9.82 -0.19 16.88
CA VAL A 159 -10.52 0.94 16.24
C VAL A 159 -11.20 0.51 14.95
N GLU A 160 -10.53 -0.27 14.11
CA GLU A 160 -11.12 -0.89 12.92
C GLU A 160 -12.35 -1.74 13.28
N THR A 161 -12.24 -2.56 14.33
CA THR A 161 -13.34 -3.45 14.77
C THR A 161 -14.55 -2.64 15.23
N GLU A 162 -14.33 -1.58 16.00
CA GLU A 162 -15.37 -0.65 16.43
C GLU A 162 -16.02 0.08 15.25
N LEU A 163 -15.22 0.53 14.28
CA LEU A 163 -15.71 1.17 13.06
C LEU A 163 -16.60 0.22 12.25
N ARG A 164 -16.16 -1.01 12.00
CA ARG A 164 -16.96 -2.02 11.27
C ARG A 164 -18.30 -2.30 11.96
N ASN A 165 -18.29 -2.41 13.30
CA ASN A 165 -19.51 -2.61 14.07
C ASN A 165 -20.46 -1.41 13.97
N ALA A 166 -19.92 -0.20 14.09
CA ALA A 166 -20.69 1.04 13.94
C ALA A 166 -21.24 1.22 12.51
N GLU A 167 -20.50 0.84 11.48
CA GLU A 167 -20.98 0.81 10.08
C GLU A 167 -22.14 -0.17 9.89
N ALA A 168 -22.02 -1.38 10.46
CA ALA A 168 -23.07 -2.39 10.40
C ALA A 168 -24.35 -1.95 11.15
N GLU A 169 -24.21 -1.24 12.28
CA GLU A 169 -25.33 -0.59 12.97
C GLU A 169 -25.97 0.50 12.11
N LEU A 170 -25.15 1.38 11.52
CA LEU A 170 -25.63 2.49 10.68
C LEU A 170 -26.34 2.00 9.41
N ALA A 171 -25.86 0.91 8.82
CA ALA A 171 -26.49 0.27 7.66
C ALA A 171 -27.88 -0.31 7.98
N LYS A 172 -28.11 -0.69 9.25
CA LYS A 172 -29.42 -1.20 9.74
C LYS A 172 -30.34 -0.07 10.24
N SER A 173 -29.77 1.03 10.73
CA SER A 173 -30.51 2.13 11.36
C SER A 173 -29.76 3.47 11.21
N THR A 174 -30.33 4.41 10.47
CA THR A 174 -29.80 5.76 10.23
C THR A 174 -30.14 6.76 11.34
N THR A 175 -30.07 6.33 12.60
CA THR A 175 -30.35 7.23 13.73
C THR A 175 -29.21 8.24 13.93
N PRO A 176 -29.52 9.47 14.39
CA PRO A 176 -28.50 10.46 14.73
C PRO A 176 -27.46 9.94 15.75
N ALA A 177 -27.89 9.08 16.68
CA ALA A 177 -27.00 8.45 17.66
C ALA A 177 -25.97 7.51 17.01
N ALA A 178 -26.38 6.69 16.03
CA ALA A 178 -25.48 5.79 15.31
C ALA A 178 -24.46 6.59 14.46
N GLN A 179 -24.91 7.67 13.81
CA GLN A 179 -24.03 8.59 13.08
C GLN A 179 -23.02 9.29 14.01
N GLN A 180 -23.47 9.74 15.18
CA GLN A 180 -22.61 10.39 16.16
C GLN A 180 -21.56 9.43 16.73
N LYS A 181 -21.95 8.18 17.03
CA LYS A 181 -21.04 7.11 17.46
C LYS A 181 -19.96 6.83 16.40
N PHE A 182 -20.36 6.66 15.14
CA PHE A 182 -19.42 6.45 14.03
C PHE A 182 -18.43 7.63 13.87
N LYS A 183 -18.94 8.87 13.93
CA LYS A 183 -18.08 10.07 13.85
C LYS A 183 -17.11 10.18 15.03
N ALA A 184 -17.54 9.82 16.24
CA ALA A 184 -16.68 9.85 17.42
C ALA A 184 -15.50 8.88 17.29
N ILE A 185 -15.74 7.65 16.81
CA ILE A 185 -14.69 6.66 16.59
C ILE A 185 -13.70 7.13 15.52
N LEU A 186 -14.18 7.72 14.42
CA LEU A 186 -13.30 8.28 13.39
C LEU A 186 -12.42 9.42 13.91
N ASN A 187 -12.99 10.32 14.72
CA ASN A 187 -12.23 11.42 15.32
C ASN A 187 -11.15 10.92 16.28
N GLN A 188 -11.41 9.83 16.98
CA GLN A 188 -10.42 9.16 17.83
C GLN A 188 -9.30 8.49 17.00
N ALA A 189 -9.64 7.90 15.85
CA ALA A 189 -8.70 7.26 14.95
C ALA A 189 -7.78 8.24 14.20
N HIS A 190 -8.28 9.46 13.95
CA HIS A 190 -7.66 10.41 13.04
C HIS A 190 -6.22 10.77 13.41
N PRO A 191 -5.89 11.16 14.67
CA PRO A 191 -4.51 11.51 15.03
C PRO A 191 -3.53 10.35 14.86
N MET A 192 -3.97 9.12 15.16
CA MET A 192 -3.14 7.91 15.01
C MET A 192 -2.82 7.65 13.54
N LEU A 193 -3.81 7.82 12.65
CA LEU A 193 -3.63 7.65 11.21
C LEU A 193 -2.80 8.76 10.59
N VAL A 194 -2.95 10.01 11.03
CA VAL A 194 -2.07 11.12 10.59
C VAL A 194 -0.63 10.87 11.03
N ALA A 195 -0.41 10.39 12.26
CA ALA A 195 0.92 10.02 12.73
C ALA A 195 1.58 8.94 11.84
N THR A 196 0.82 8.02 11.25
CA THR A 196 1.37 7.03 10.29
C THR A 196 1.81 7.63 8.95
N GLN A 197 1.32 8.83 8.59
CA GLN A 197 1.68 9.50 7.35
C GLN A 197 3.00 10.27 7.45
N VAL A 198 3.33 10.77 8.64
CA VAL A 198 4.60 11.50 8.89
C VAL A 198 5.66 10.56 9.49
N GLY A 199 5.23 9.55 10.25
CA GLY A 199 6.12 8.61 10.94
C GLY A 199 7.04 9.32 11.94
N SER A 200 8.25 8.79 12.11
CA SER A 200 9.30 9.36 12.97
C SER A 200 10.27 10.29 12.23
N ARG A 201 10.03 10.56 10.95
CA ARG A 201 10.95 11.32 10.09
C ARG A 201 10.66 12.81 10.20
N SER A 202 11.70 13.64 10.18
CA SER A 202 11.51 15.08 10.06
C SER A 202 10.93 15.42 8.68
N ALA A 203 10.11 16.47 8.61
CA ALA A 203 9.56 16.97 7.35
C ALA A 203 10.66 17.17 6.29
N ASN A 204 11.82 17.72 6.68
CA ASN A 204 12.99 17.90 5.81
C ASN A 204 13.53 16.58 5.23
N ALA A 205 13.55 15.51 6.02
CA ALA A 205 13.98 14.20 5.55
C ALA A 205 13.00 13.61 4.53
N VAL A 206 11.70 13.84 4.71
CA VAL A 206 10.65 13.40 3.77
C VAL A 206 10.72 14.22 2.47
N PHE A 207 10.86 15.55 2.58
CA PHE A 207 11.07 16.42 1.41
C PHE A 207 12.33 16.06 0.61
N GLY A 208 13.43 15.75 1.29
CA GLY A 208 14.67 15.32 0.64
C GLY A 208 14.48 14.07 -0.22
N GLU A 209 13.75 13.06 0.27
CA GLU A 209 13.43 11.86 -0.52
C GLU A 209 12.45 12.17 -1.66
N ALA A 210 11.44 13.02 -1.44
CA ALA A 210 10.53 13.41 -2.51
C ALA A 210 11.25 14.15 -3.65
N ILE A 211 12.18 15.06 -3.32
CA ILE A 211 13.00 15.74 -4.34
C ILE A 211 13.85 14.73 -5.11
N ARG A 212 14.54 13.80 -4.41
CA ARG A 212 15.33 12.74 -5.08
C ARG A 212 14.46 11.87 -5.97
N TYR A 213 13.25 11.53 -5.51
CA TYR A 213 12.28 10.76 -6.28
C TYR A 213 11.88 11.52 -7.56
N VAL A 214 11.48 12.80 -7.45
CA VAL A 214 11.09 13.63 -8.60
C VAL A 214 12.20 13.71 -9.64
N LEU A 215 13.45 13.88 -9.19
CA LEU A 215 14.61 14.03 -10.07
C LEU A 215 15.08 12.72 -10.73
N SER A 216 14.83 11.57 -10.09
CA SER A 216 15.40 10.28 -10.54
C SER A 216 14.36 9.34 -11.15
N ASN A 217 13.09 9.42 -10.73
CA ASN A 217 12.01 8.50 -11.09
C ASN A 217 10.68 9.21 -11.42
N GLY A 218 10.60 10.52 -11.17
CA GLY A 218 9.39 11.29 -11.40
C GLY A 218 9.22 11.75 -12.84
N PRO A 219 8.15 12.51 -13.13
CA PRO A 219 7.85 13.03 -14.48
C PRO A 219 8.95 13.91 -15.07
N LEU A 220 9.91 14.34 -14.25
CA LEU A 220 10.96 15.29 -14.56
C LEU A 220 12.36 14.65 -14.63
N ALA A 221 12.44 13.31 -14.56
CA ALA A 221 13.69 12.58 -14.53
C ALA A 221 14.49 12.79 -15.82
N GLY A 222 15.80 13.07 -15.68
CA GLY A 222 16.74 13.15 -16.81
C GLY A 222 16.84 14.52 -17.51
N GLU A 223 16.07 15.53 -17.13
CA GLU A 223 16.12 16.87 -17.74
C GLU A 223 16.45 17.99 -16.73
N PRO A 224 17.10 19.10 -17.14
CA PRO A 224 17.31 20.26 -16.27
C PRO A 224 15.97 20.89 -15.85
N GLN A 225 15.71 20.96 -14.55
CA GLN A 225 14.44 21.46 -14.01
C GLN A 225 14.59 22.80 -13.30
N LYS A 226 13.59 23.67 -13.47
CA LYS A 226 13.43 24.86 -12.62
C LYS A 226 12.95 24.41 -11.24
N THR A 227 13.46 25.03 -10.17
CA THR A 227 13.07 24.74 -8.78
C THR A 227 11.55 24.79 -8.56
N GLN A 228 10.83 25.68 -9.26
CA GLN A 228 9.37 25.78 -9.20
C GLN A 228 8.64 24.54 -9.78
N ALA A 229 9.23 23.86 -10.76
CA ALA A 229 8.66 22.62 -11.31
C ALA A 229 8.83 21.47 -10.31
N ILE A 230 10.01 21.37 -9.69
CA ILE A 230 10.28 20.41 -8.62
C ILE A 230 9.32 20.64 -7.44
N GLY A 231 9.14 21.89 -7.01
CA GLY A 231 8.23 22.23 -5.91
C GLY A 231 6.79 21.79 -6.19
N ARG A 232 6.29 21.95 -7.41
CA ARG A 232 4.93 21.50 -7.80
C ARG A 232 4.78 19.98 -7.76
N GLU A 233 5.78 19.22 -8.21
CA GLU A 233 5.72 17.76 -8.15
C GLU A 233 5.85 17.25 -6.71
N VAL A 234 6.70 17.86 -5.88
CA VAL A 234 6.78 17.53 -4.45
C VAL A 234 5.44 17.78 -3.74
N GLN A 235 4.77 18.90 -4.03
CA GLN A 235 3.44 19.18 -3.47
C GLN A 235 2.38 18.16 -3.91
N ARG A 236 2.45 17.64 -5.14
CA ARG A 236 1.57 16.55 -5.60
C ARG A 236 1.81 15.24 -4.88
N LEU A 237 3.07 14.93 -4.57
CA LEU A 237 3.45 13.70 -3.87
C LEU A 237 3.12 13.77 -2.38
N LEU A 238 3.28 14.94 -1.75
CA LEU A 238 3.15 15.13 -0.30
C LEU A 238 2.14 16.23 0.05
N PRO A 239 0.87 16.12 -0.35
CA PRO A 239 -0.10 17.21 -0.20
C PRO A 239 -0.28 17.64 1.26
N ALA A 240 -0.34 16.67 2.20
CA ALA A 240 -0.53 16.95 3.63
C ALA A 240 0.67 17.68 4.29
N LEU A 241 1.89 17.50 3.77
CA LEU A 241 3.08 18.19 4.31
C LEU A 241 3.29 19.57 3.67
N CYS A 242 2.57 19.87 2.59
CA CYS A 242 2.62 21.13 1.86
C CYS A 242 1.34 21.96 2.04
N ASP A 243 0.47 21.56 2.98
CA ASP A 243 -0.74 22.31 3.29
C ASP A 243 -0.43 23.34 4.38
N ASP A 244 -0.26 24.60 3.97
CA ASP A 244 0.00 25.72 4.89
C ASP A 244 -1.20 26.04 5.81
N THR A 245 -2.32 25.31 5.67
CA THR A 245 -3.53 25.50 6.49
C THR A 245 -3.68 24.49 7.62
N GLU A 246 -2.87 23.42 7.66
CA GLU A 246 -2.84 22.46 8.76
C GLU A 246 -1.55 22.61 9.59
N GLU A 247 -1.67 22.97 10.88
CA GLU A 247 -0.53 22.89 11.82
C GLU A 247 -0.24 21.41 12.12
N LEU A 248 0.96 20.95 11.75
CA LEU A 248 1.48 19.60 12.02
C LEU A 248 1.79 19.37 13.51
#